data_AF-A0A5B0KSP1-F1
#
_entry.id   AF-A0A5B0KSP1-F1
#
_cell.length_a   1.000
_cell.length_b   1.000
_cell.length_c   1.000
_cell.angle_alpha   90.00
_cell.angle_beta   90.00
_cell.angle_gamma   90.00
#
_symmetry.space_group_name_H-M   'P 1'
#
loop_
_entity.id
_entity.type
_entity.pdbx_description
1 polymer ?
#
loop_
_entity_poly.entity_id
_entity_poly.type
_entity_poly.pdbx_seq_one_letter_code
_entity_poly.pdbx_strand_id
1 'polypeptide(L)'
;MSTLSRDAEVVAYCLFGMGAVTTVTFDRPHVITPRANTAFDELAKAGMIEPFDPNKLPVGHQGWKATLKIGHPWSELAEPTEHEVFPITSE
;
A
#
# COMPACT_ATOMS: atom_id res chain seq x y z
N MET A 1 0.96 8.45 -18.86
CA MET A 1 0.27 8.05 -17.62
C MET A 1 1.08 6.89 -17.07
N SER A 2 1.63 6.99 -15.86
CA SER A 2 2.39 5.87 -15.29
C SER A 2 1.38 4.75 -15.02
N THR A 3 1.34 3.76 -15.90
CA THR A 3 0.64 2.50 -15.65
C THR A 3 1.31 1.88 -14.44
N LEU A 4 0.60 1.87 -13.32
CA LEU A 4 1.01 1.14 -12.14
C LEU A 4 1.22 -0.33 -12.51
N SER A 5 2.17 -1.00 -11.87
CA SER A 5 2.24 -2.46 -11.92
C SER A 5 0.97 -3.07 -11.32
N ARG A 6 0.65 -4.30 -11.73
CA ARG A 6 -0.47 -5.05 -11.15
C ARG A 6 -0.32 -5.19 -9.63
N ASP A 7 0.91 -5.28 -9.15
CA ASP A 7 1.24 -5.36 -7.72
C ASP A 7 0.84 -4.09 -6.97
N ALA A 8 1.15 -2.93 -7.54
CA ALA A 8 0.74 -1.64 -7.00
C ALA A 8 -0.78 -1.45 -7.05
N GLU A 9 -1.46 -1.91 -8.11
CA GLU A 9 -2.92 -1.91 -8.19
C GLU A 9 -3.56 -2.77 -7.09
N VAL A 10 -3.06 -3.99 -6.89
CA VAL A 10 -3.57 -4.88 -5.85
C VAL A 10 -3.33 -4.31 -4.46
N VAL A 11 -2.16 -3.72 -4.19
CA VAL A 11 -1.90 -3.04 -2.91
C VAL A 11 -2.84 -1.85 -2.72
N ALA A 12 -3.05 -1.02 -3.76
CA ALA A 12 -3.99 0.09 -3.72
C ALA A 12 -5.42 -0.38 -3.43
N TYR A 13 -5.88 -1.46 -4.08
CA TYR A 13 -7.19 -2.04 -3.88
C TYR A 13 -7.35 -2.61 -2.45
N CYS A 14 -6.45 -3.51 -2.04
CA CYS A 14 -6.56 -4.25 -0.79
C CYS A 14 -6.35 -3.38 0.45
N LEU A 15 -5.38 -2.45 0.40
CA LEU A 15 -4.95 -1.72 1.59
C LEU A 15 -5.39 -0.26 1.60
N PHE A 16 -5.70 0.32 0.44
CA PHE A 16 -6.12 1.72 0.30
C PHE A 16 -7.47 1.86 -0.40
N GLY A 17 -8.32 0.81 -0.39
CA GLY A 17 -9.60 0.79 -1.11
C GLY A 17 -10.56 1.92 -0.76
N MET A 18 -10.49 2.48 0.46
CA MET A 18 -11.30 3.63 0.88
C MET A 18 -10.71 4.99 0.43
N GLY A 19 -9.61 4.99 -0.32
CA GLY A 19 -8.98 6.18 -0.87
C GLY A 19 -8.21 7.00 0.17
N ALA A 20 -8.21 8.32 0.03
CA ALA A 20 -7.36 9.27 0.76
C ALA A 20 -7.54 9.30 2.29
N VAL A 21 -8.62 8.73 2.82
CA VAL A 21 -8.84 8.58 4.27
C VAL A 21 -8.07 7.38 4.85
N THR A 22 -7.57 6.50 4.00
CA THR A 22 -6.96 5.25 4.42
C THR A 22 -5.54 5.49 4.94
N THR A 23 -5.26 4.83 6.05
CA THR A 23 -3.97 4.82 6.71
C THR A 23 -3.62 3.38 7.02
N VAL A 24 -2.39 2.97 6.70
CA VAL A 24 -1.93 1.60 6.90
C VAL A 24 -0.66 1.64 7.74
N THR A 25 -0.64 0.87 8.81
CA THR A 25 0.53 0.69 9.67
C THR A 25 0.79 -0.79 9.87
N PHE A 26 2.06 -1.17 9.87
CA PHE A 26 2.52 -2.53 10.09
C PHE A 26 3.32 -2.58 11.39
N ASP A 27 2.80 -3.35 12.34
CA ASP A 27 3.42 -3.63 13.62
C ASP A 27 4.55 -4.68 13.47
N ARG A 28 5.53 -4.68 14.37
CA ARG A 28 6.53 -5.77 14.38
C ARG A 28 5.95 -7.02 15.04
N PRO A 29 6.32 -8.24 14.58
CA PRO A 29 7.34 -8.55 13.57
C PRO A 29 6.78 -8.77 12.14
N HIS A 30 5.81 -7.98 11.67
CA HIS A 30 5.29 -8.19 10.31
C HIS A 30 6.38 -8.03 9.24
N VAL A 31 6.52 -9.06 8.41
CA VAL A 31 7.45 -9.05 7.29
C VAL A 31 6.68 -8.61 6.04
N ILE A 32 6.92 -7.37 5.62
CA ILE A 32 6.48 -6.89 4.32
C ILE A 32 7.37 -7.53 3.27
N THR A 33 6.77 -8.31 2.38
CA THR A 33 7.53 -9.00 1.33
C THR A 33 8.20 -8.00 0.37
N PRO A 34 9.33 -8.36 -0.27
CA PRO A 34 10.00 -7.47 -1.23
C PRO A 34 9.08 -6.98 -2.37
N ARG A 35 8.14 -7.83 -2.79
CA ARG A 35 7.12 -7.52 -3.79
C ARG A 35 6.17 -6.40 -3.29
N ALA A 36 5.69 -6.52 -2.05
CA ALA A 36 4.85 -5.48 -1.44
C ALA A 36 5.63 -4.16 -1.24
N ASN A 37 6.89 -4.21 -0.80
CA ASN A 37 7.72 -3.00 -0.71
C ASN A 37 7.89 -2.29 -2.07
N THR A 38 8.10 -3.06 -3.14
CA THR A 38 8.20 -2.51 -4.50
C THR A 38 6.89 -1.82 -4.93
N ALA A 39 5.74 -2.42 -4.60
CA ALA A 39 4.42 -1.85 -4.86
C ALA A 39 4.20 -0.54 -4.06
N PHE A 40 4.57 -0.50 -2.78
CA PHE A 40 4.51 0.73 -1.98
C PHE A 40 5.41 1.83 -2.54
N ASP A 41 6.63 1.50 -2.96
CA ASP A 41 7.56 2.46 -3.57
C ASP A 41 7.00 3.02 -4.88
N GLU A 42 6.33 2.21 -5.69
CA GLU A 42 5.69 2.65 -6.92
C GLU A 42 4.52 3.61 -6.66
N LEU A 43 3.64 3.26 -5.71
CA LEU A 43 2.55 4.13 -5.29
C LEU A 43 3.06 5.45 -4.71
N ALA A 44 4.16 5.42 -3.93
CA ALA A 44 4.80 6.61 -3.38
C ALA A 44 5.41 7.48 -4.47
N LYS A 45 6.09 6.89 -5.46
CA LYS A 45 6.62 7.62 -6.64
C LYS A 45 5.52 8.24 -7.48
N ALA A 46 4.35 7.60 -7.59
CA ALA A 46 3.16 8.16 -8.22
C ALA A 46 2.51 9.28 -7.38
N GLY A 47 2.94 9.47 -6.13
CA GLY A 47 2.38 10.42 -5.18
C GLY A 47 1.00 10.02 -4.66
N MET A 48 0.64 8.74 -4.78
CA MET A 48 -0.65 8.22 -4.34
C MET A 48 -0.67 7.89 -2.84
N ILE A 49 0.51 7.60 -2.28
CA ILE A 49 0.70 7.41 -0.84
C ILE A 49 1.94 8.17 -0.38
N GLU A 50 2.01 8.44 0.92
CA GLU A 50 3.14 9.07 1.59
C GLU A 50 3.56 8.22 2.79
N PRO A 51 4.87 7.93 2.97
CA PRO A 51 5.33 7.24 4.17
C PRO A 51 5.11 8.12 5.40
N PHE A 52 4.80 7.50 6.54
CA PHE A 52 4.76 8.23 7.80
C PHE A 52 6.13 8.77 8.20
N ASP A 53 6.10 9.87 8.94
CA ASP A 53 7.27 10.37 9.66
C ASP A 53 7.78 9.27 10.61
N PRO A 54 9.04 8.80 10.46
CA PRO A 54 9.63 7.78 11.30
C PRO A 54 9.61 8.14 12.80
N ASN A 55 9.53 9.43 13.13
CA ASN A 55 9.47 9.91 14.52
C ASN A 55 8.06 9.86 15.12
N LYS A 56 7.03 9.65 14.30
CA LYS A 56 5.63 9.55 14.74
C LYS A 56 5.14 8.12 14.91
N LEU A 57 5.91 7.15 14.42
CA LEU A 57 5.64 5.73 14.59
C LEU A 57 6.53 5.15 15.69
N PRO A 58 6.06 4.12 16.43
CA PRO A 58 6.93 3.40 17.34
C PRO A 58 8.14 2.81 16.61
N VAL A 59 9.28 2.73 17.30
CA VAL A 59 10.55 2.30 16.69
C VAL A 59 10.38 0.97 15.95
N GLY A 60 10.71 0.98 14.66
CA GLY A 60 10.68 -0.21 13.81
C GLY A 60 9.33 -0.52 13.15
N HIS A 61 8.32 0.33 13.33
CA HIS A 61 7.06 0.25 12.58
C HIS A 61 7.20 0.96 11.23
N GLN A 62 6.43 0.51 10.25
CA GLN A 62 6.32 1.16 8.95
C GLN A 62 4.86 1.48 8.68
N GLY A 63 4.62 2.53 7.93
CA GLY A 63 3.26 2.86 7.55
C GLY A 63 3.21 3.93 6.48
N TRP A 64 2.05 3.99 5.85
CA TRP A 64 1.75 4.88 4.76
C TRP A 64 0.37 5.49 4.93
N LYS A 65 0.25 6.73 4.49
CA LYS A 65 -1.02 7.45 4.39
C LYS A 65 -1.36 7.65 2.92
N ALA A 66 -2.61 7.39 2.55
CA ALA A 66 -3.08 7.71 1.21
C ALA A 66 -3.19 9.22 0.97
N THR A 67 -2.96 9.65 -0.28
CA THR A 67 -3.20 11.03 -0.72
C THR A 67 -4.47 11.12 -1.56
N LEU A 68 -4.89 12.32 -1.93
CA LEU A 68 -6.03 12.51 -2.85
C LEU A 68 -5.80 11.88 -4.24
N LYS A 69 -4.55 11.61 -4.63
CA LYS A 69 -4.22 11.02 -5.94
C LYS A 69 -4.52 9.53 -6.04
N ILE A 70 -4.71 8.84 -4.92
CA ILE A 70 -5.04 7.40 -4.92
C ILE A 70 -6.43 7.14 -5.54
N GLY A 71 -7.31 8.15 -5.57
CA GLY A 71 -8.69 8.00 -6.06
C GLY A 71 -9.53 7.06 -5.20
N HIS A 72 -10.32 6.22 -5.86
CA HIS A 72 -11.14 5.17 -5.25
C HIS A 72 -10.74 3.78 -5.78
N PRO A 73 -9.63 3.19 -5.30
CA PRO A 73 -9.08 1.94 -5.85
C PRO A 73 -10.09 0.80 -5.94
N TRP A 74 -10.99 0.67 -4.96
CA TRP A 74 -12.00 -0.39 -4.96
C TRP A 74 -12.95 -0.31 -6.18
N SER A 75 -13.32 0.89 -6.62
CA SER A 75 -14.21 1.08 -7.77
C SER A 75 -13.49 1.26 -9.10
N GLU A 76 -12.22 1.65 -9.08
CA GLU A 76 -11.46 2.04 -10.26
C GLU A 76 -10.52 0.94 -10.78
N LEU A 77 -10.15 -0.03 -9.93
CA LEU A 77 -9.23 -1.11 -10.26
C LEU A 77 -9.94 -2.45 -10.31
N ALA A 78 -9.43 -3.37 -11.13
CA ALA A 78 -9.94 -4.73 -11.17
C ALA A 78 -9.64 -5.47 -9.86
N GLU A 79 -10.67 -6.11 -9.31
CA GLU A 79 -10.58 -6.91 -8.08
C GLU A 79 -9.45 -7.94 -8.16
N PRO A 80 -8.61 -8.08 -7.12
CA PRO A 80 -7.55 -9.08 -7.08
C PRO A 80 -8.10 -10.51 -7.08
N THR A 81 -7.47 -11.41 -7.83
CA THR A 81 -7.76 -12.84 -7.78
C THR A 81 -7.09 -13.52 -6.58
N GLU A 82 -7.53 -14.72 -6.20
CA GLU A 82 -6.95 -15.49 -5.09
C GLU A 82 -5.43 -15.72 -5.24
N HIS A 83 -4.93 -15.83 -6.47
CA HIS A 83 -3.50 -16.00 -6.77
C HIS A 83 -2.70 -14.70 -6.68
N GLU A 84 -3.37 -13.54 -6.60
CA GLU A 84 -2.76 -12.22 -6.46
C GLU A 84 -2.74 -11.74 -5.00
N VAL A 85 -3.33 -12.51 -4.07
CA VAL A 85 -3.37 -12.14 -2.65
C VAL A 85 -1.96 -12.02 -2.10
N PHE A 86 -1.60 -10.80 -1.72
CA PHE A 86 -0.27 -10.45 -1.25
C PHE A 86 0.01 -11.08 0.12
N PRO A 87 1.12 -11.82 0.28
CA PRO A 87 1.54 -12.23 1.60
C PRO A 87 2.20 -11.03 2.27
N ILE A 88 1.42 -10.29 3.07
CA ILE A 88 1.96 -9.66 4.27
C ILE A 88 2.05 -10.83 5.26
N THR A 89 3.22 -11.41 5.40
CA THR A 89 3.40 -12.55 6.31
C THR A 89 3.47 -12.02 7.73
N SER A 90 2.49 -12.39 8.55
CA SER A 90 2.66 -12.43 10.01
C SER A 90 3.56 -13.63 10.32
N GLU A 91 4.74 -13.39 10.88
CA GLU A 91 5.46 -14.44 11.62
C GLU A 91 4.69 -14.82 12.89
#